data_AF-A0A7C2P401-F1
#
_entry.id   AF-A0A7C2P401-F1
#
_cell.length_a   1.000
_cell.length_b   1.000
_cell.length_c   1.000
_cell.angle_alpha   90.00
_cell.angle_beta   90.00
_cell.angle_gamma   90.00
#
_symmetry.space_group_name_H-M   'P 1'
#
loop_
_entity.id
_entity.type
_entity.pdbx_description
1 polymer ?
#
loop_
_entity_poly.entity_id
_entity_poly.type
_entity_poly.pdbx_seq_one_letter_code
_entity_poly.pdbx_strand_id
1 'polypeptide(L)'
;MVEILRATGLRRAMQRGLLIALLLAGGISTPRLLANDADPSRGPTGRAGSLVIVGGGEIPPSILDRFLELGGGEQARLVVITTASSTAEWPLESQPHQRLWASRPLASLTVLHTRDPQVANTAEFCRPLETATAVWFVGGDQTQVTQTYLGTRTEASLHAVLARGGVIGGTSAGAAIMSRVMITGGRTDPRLGEGLGFLPGAIVDQHFLKRDRLPRLMAALEQRPGHVGIGIDESTAVVVRKRTLEVIGDSECRLCLAPSHNRPELVQPIRSGESLDLETWRLAATARARFGSYARADELPAPNLRQGAVVITGGHTPPEAINAFLTAAGGKDVPVVLFSQKTDAATARQQQLAESFRAAGAENVRVCEAGSLDDLDEASFGEWLAEVRGVWLIGDRDQQLLELVRQSQLRHLVTSVLDRGGAIGGSSAAARIHGDGVIRRATSDDGQALMAEAYECGLGLLPGMVIGDDNEEDDEPAATVLATALRDRFPNCVGVGLKPEAAAVVRGHTLQVVGSNPVSVVGRSSQPDAKDPNASAYELVQAGQVYDLRARRVMAVETPAEDVETR
;
A
#
# COMPACT_ATOMS: atom_id res chain seq x y z
N MET A 1 64.51 -45.24 -31.30
CA MET A 1 65.75 -45.33 -30.49
C MET A 1 65.77 -44.05 -29.66
N VAL A 2 65.45 -43.98 -28.36
CA VAL A 2 65.26 -44.91 -27.24
C VAL A 2 64.37 -44.15 -26.23
N GLU A 3 63.15 -44.64 -25.98
CA GLU A 3 62.62 -45.12 -24.68
C GLU A 3 62.25 -44.07 -23.61
N ILE A 4 60.96 -43.91 -23.28
CA ILE A 4 60.18 -44.54 -22.19
C ILE A 4 60.42 -43.85 -20.82
N LEU A 5 59.37 -43.20 -20.28
CA LEU A 5 58.76 -43.62 -19.00
C LEU A 5 57.46 -42.84 -18.72
N ARG A 6 56.43 -43.62 -18.38
CA ARG A 6 55.08 -43.23 -17.97
C ARG A 6 55.10 -42.66 -16.56
N ALA A 7 54.31 -41.61 -16.29
CA ALA A 7 53.64 -41.41 -15.01
C ALA A 7 52.49 -40.37 -15.12
N THR A 8 51.27 -40.91 -15.26
CA THR A 8 50.05 -40.53 -14.53
C THR A 8 49.81 -39.06 -14.14
N GLY A 9 48.78 -38.47 -14.77
CA GLY A 9 47.65 -37.94 -14.02
C GLY A 9 47.86 -36.63 -13.24
N LEU A 10 48.14 -35.52 -13.92
CA LEU A 10 47.93 -34.19 -13.33
C LEU A 10 47.85 -33.05 -14.37
N ARG A 11 47.07 -33.21 -15.46
CA ARG A 11 46.90 -32.15 -16.49
C ARG A 11 45.47 -31.88 -16.95
N ARG A 12 44.45 -32.23 -16.14
CA ARG A 12 43.05 -31.83 -16.39
C ARG A 12 42.42 -30.97 -15.28
N ALA A 13 43.15 -30.62 -14.22
CA ALA A 13 42.65 -29.77 -13.13
C ALA A 13 43.07 -28.28 -13.24
N MET A 14 44.12 -27.94 -13.99
CA MET A 14 44.63 -26.54 -14.05
C MET A 14 44.10 -25.68 -15.21
N GLN A 15 43.29 -26.24 -16.13
CA GLN A 15 42.64 -25.45 -17.19
C GLN A 15 41.15 -25.15 -16.94
N ARG A 16 40.58 -25.59 -15.80
CA ARG A 16 39.22 -25.20 -15.36
C ARG A 16 39.23 -24.18 -14.22
N GLY A 17 40.38 -23.92 -13.59
CA GLY A 17 40.51 -22.94 -12.50
C GLY A 17 40.80 -21.50 -12.94
N LEU A 18 41.24 -21.26 -14.17
CA LEU A 18 41.64 -19.93 -14.64
C LEU A 18 40.54 -19.19 -15.43
N LEU A 19 39.46 -19.86 -15.79
CA LEU A 19 38.31 -19.22 -16.45
C LEU A 19 37.24 -18.71 -15.47
N ILE A 20 37.33 -19.07 -14.18
CA ILE A 20 36.41 -18.62 -13.13
C ILE A 20 36.93 -17.36 -12.41
N ALA A 21 38.24 -17.08 -12.50
CA ALA A 21 38.85 -15.90 -11.86
C ALA A 21 38.82 -14.61 -12.73
N LEU A 22 38.43 -14.70 -14.01
CA LEU A 22 38.34 -13.55 -14.93
C LEU A 22 36.90 -13.07 -15.20
N LEU A 23 35.90 -13.72 -14.62
CA LEU A 23 34.50 -13.27 -14.58
C LEU A 23 34.16 -12.46 -13.32
N LEU A 24 35.12 -12.28 -12.40
CA LEU A 24 34.95 -11.57 -11.12
C LEU A 24 35.54 -10.15 -11.10
N ALA A 25 36.05 -9.64 -12.22
CA ALA A 25 36.62 -8.28 -12.32
C ALA A 25 35.96 -7.39 -13.39
N GLY A 26 34.90 -7.87 -14.05
CA GLY A 26 34.02 -7.04 -14.88
C GLY A 26 32.77 -6.72 -14.07
N GLY A 27 32.67 -5.49 -13.57
CA GLY A 27 31.46 -4.98 -12.92
C GLY A 27 30.30 -4.94 -13.91
N ILE A 28 29.63 -6.08 -14.08
CA ILE A 28 28.29 -6.11 -14.64
C ILE A 28 27.43 -5.46 -13.56
N SER A 29 27.10 -4.18 -13.74
CA SER A 29 25.99 -3.56 -13.04
C SER A 29 24.76 -4.43 -13.33
N THR A 30 24.45 -5.35 -12.42
CA THR A 30 23.13 -5.95 -12.36
C THR A 30 22.16 -4.77 -12.38
N PRO A 31 21.19 -4.71 -13.31
CA PRO A 31 20.15 -3.72 -13.20
C PRO A 31 19.57 -3.92 -11.81
N ARG A 32 19.70 -2.90 -10.96
CA ARG A 32 18.98 -2.85 -9.70
C ARG A 32 17.52 -3.00 -10.14
N LEU A 33 16.93 -4.19 -9.95
CA LEU A 33 15.47 -4.27 -9.94
C LEU A 33 15.07 -3.14 -9.00
N LEU A 34 14.27 -2.20 -9.50
CA LEU A 34 13.77 -1.08 -8.70
C LEU A 34 13.38 -1.68 -7.37
N ALA A 35 14.14 -1.34 -6.33
CA ALA A 35 13.99 -1.93 -5.03
C ALA A 35 12.54 -1.67 -4.63
N ASN A 36 11.87 -2.75 -4.20
CA ASN A 36 10.50 -2.81 -3.73
C ASN A 36 10.00 -1.42 -3.34
N ASP A 37 9.18 -0.79 -4.20
CA ASP A 37 8.41 0.38 -3.80
C ASP A 37 7.78 -0.01 -2.46
N ALA A 38 8.02 0.77 -1.41
CA ALA A 38 7.26 0.63 -0.20
C ALA A 38 5.78 0.57 -0.63
N ASP A 39 5.07 -0.47 -0.20
CA ASP A 39 3.68 -0.79 -0.61
C ASP A 39 2.94 0.49 -1.02
N PRO A 40 2.50 0.66 -2.28
CA PRO A 40 1.86 1.89 -2.76
C PRO A 40 0.60 2.24 -1.96
N SER A 41 0.10 1.33 -1.12
CA SER A 41 -0.91 1.59 -0.09
C SER A 41 -0.41 2.38 1.13
N ARG A 42 0.89 2.70 1.27
CA ARG A 42 1.45 3.50 2.38
C ARG A 42 1.34 4.98 2.06
N GLY A 43 0.20 5.57 2.44
CA GLY A 43 -0.13 6.99 2.29
C GLY A 43 0.98 7.98 2.69
N PRO A 44 0.90 9.27 2.28
CA PRO A 44 1.69 10.33 2.91
C PRO A 44 1.14 10.70 4.30
N THR A 45 0.04 10.04 4.71
CA THR A 45 -0.58 10.12 6.03
C THR A 45 0.43 9.73 7.10
N GLY A 46 0.60 10.62 8.09
CA GLY A 46 1.61 10.48 9.15
C GLY A 46 2.92 11.23 8.92
N ARG A 47 3.20 11.79 7.72
CA ARG A 47 4.35 12.69 7.54
C ARG A 47 4.01 14.10 8.04
N ALA A 48 4.81 14.62 8.97
CA ALA A 48 4.64 15.97 9.51
C ALA A 48 4.91 17.07 8.46
N GLY A 49 5.84 16.82 7.53
CA GLY A 49 6.29 17.77 6.51
C GLY A 49 5.36 17.92 5.32
N SER A 50 5.72 18.86 4.44
CA SER A 50 4.93 19.22 3.25
C SER A 50 5.77 19.18 1.97
N LEU A 51 5.11 19.04 0.82
CA LEU A 51 5.74 19.12 -0.50
C LEU A 51 5.17 20.28 -1.32
N VAL A 52 6.02 20.94 -2.12
CA VAL A 52 5.57 21.92 -3.13
C VAL A 52 6.21 21.57 -4.48
N ILE A 53 5.41 20.94 -5.35
CA ILE A 53 5.88 20.31 -6.58
C ILE A 53 5.46 21.17 -7.76
N VAL A 54 6.40 21.79 -8.47
CA VAL A 54 6.13 22.77 -9.53
C VAL A 54 6.38 22.18 -10.91
N GLY A 55 5.43 22.33 -11.82
CA GLY A 55 5.50 21.76 -13.16
C GLY A 55 6.60 22.36 -14.05
N GLY A 56 7.21 23.49 -13.67
CA GLY A 56 8.26 24.14 -14.46
C GLY A 56 7.83 25.49 -15.01
N GLY A 57 8.60 26.03 -15.96
CA GLY A 57 8.37 27.37 -16.49
C GLY A 57 8.74 28.47 -15.51
N GLU A 58 8.14 29.64 -15.68
CA GLU A 58 8.23 30.73 -14.70
C GLU A 58 7.45 30.33 -13.45
N ILE A 59 7.98 30.66 -12.26
CA ILE A 59 7.32 30.27 -11.00
C ILE A 59 6.64 31.51 -10.43
N PRO A 60 5.31 31.53 -10.36
CA PRO A 60 4.56 32.61 -9.72
C PRO A 60 5.07 32.90 -8.30
N PRO A 61 5.17 34.18 -7.90
CA PRO A 61 5.57 34.55 -6.54
C PRO A 61 4.74 33.87 -5.45
N SER A 62 3.43 33.70 -5.66
CA SER A 62 2.51 33.03 -4.74
C SER A 62 2.93 31.59 -4.39
N ILE A 63 3.50 30.85 -5.34
CA ILE A 63 4.01 29.49 -5.11
C ILE A 63 5.25 29.51 -4.21
N LEU A 64 6.17 30.43 -4.45
CA LEU A 64 7.39 30.58 -3.65
C LEU A 64 7.06 31.06 -2.23
N ASP A 65 6.09 31.96 -2.09
CA ASP A 65 5.63 32.47 -0.80
C ASP A 65 4.94 31.37 0.00
N ARG A 66 4.07 30.56 -0.63
CA ARG A 66 3.45 29.38 -0.03
C ARG A 66 4.49 28.35 0.41
N PHE A 67 5.52 28.11 -0.39
CA PHE A 67 6.63 27.22 -0.02
C PHE A 67 7.36 27.73 1.23
N LEU A 68 7.67 29.02 1.32
CA LEU A 68 8.33 29.58 2.50
C LEU A 68 7.44 29.60 3.74
N GLU A 69 6.15 29.89 3.59
CA GLU A 69 5.17 29.80 4.68
C GLU A 69 5.22 28.41 5.33
N LEU A 70 5.17 27.34 4.52
CA LEU A 70 5.30 25.96 4.98
C LEU A 70 6.69 25.64 5.58
N GLY A 71 7.71 26.40 5.19
CA GLY A 71 9.08 26.31 5.71
C GLY A 71 9.35 27.15 6.96
N GLY A 72 8.36 27.83 7.53
CA GLY A 72 8.51 28.68 8.72
C GLY A 72 8.56 30.18 8.44
N GLY A 73 8.18 30.61 7.24
CA GLY A 73 8.12 32.02 6.84
C GLY A 73 9.49 32.71 6.98
N GLU A 74 9.54 33.81 7.71
CA GLU A 74 10.79 34.56 7.94
C GLU A 74 11.84 33.76 8.73
N GLN A 75 11.42 32.74 9.49
CA GLN A 75 12.33 31.86 10.22
C GLN A 75 12.84 30.69 9.37
N ALA A 76 12.50 30.66 8.07
CA ALA A 76 12.89 29.59 7.18
C ALA A 76 14.42 29.51 7.03
N ARG A 77 14.96 28.31 7.25
CA ARG A 77 16.35 27.94 6.95
C ARG A 77 16.34 27.16 5.64
N LEU A 78 16.48 27.91 4.54
CA LEU A 78 16.37 27.41 3.18
C LEU A 78 17.70 26.79 2.70
N VAL A 79 17.62 25.55 2.22
CA VAL A 79 18.69 24.92 1.44
C VAL A 79 18.25 24.80 -0.02
N VAL A 80 19.02 25.39 -0.94
CA VAL A 80 18.77 25.28 -2.38
C VAL A 80 19.73 24.27 -2.98
N ILE A 81 19.20 23.21 -3.57
CA ILE A 81 19.96 22.14 -4.20
C ILE A 81 20.01 22.35 -5.71
N THR A 82 21.21 22.54 -6.24
CA THR A 82 21.42 23.00 -7.63
C THR A 82 21.90 21.90 -8.57
N THR A 83 22.07 20.67 -8.09
CA THR A 83 22.69 19.53 -8.78
C THR A 83 22.08 19.18 -10.14
N ALA A 84 20.77 19.39 -10.31
CA ALA A 84 20.10 19.22 -11.60
C ALA A 84 20.56 20.23 -12.66
N SER A 85 20.94 21.43 -12.24
CA SER A 85 21.22 22.55 -13.14
C SER A 85 22.51 22.35 -13.92
N SER A 86 22.49 22.73 -15.19
CA SER A 86 23.70 22.87 -16.02
C SER A 86 24.57 24.05 -15.59
N THR A 87 24.00 25.03 -14.88
CA THR A 87 24.68 26.25 -14.42
C THR A 87 25.13 26.18 -12.96
N ALA A 88 25.06 25.00 -12.33
CA ALA A 88 25.35 24.84 -10.90
C ALA A 88 26.79 25.22 -10.50
N GLU A 89 27.73 25.11 -11.45
CA GLU A 89 29.15 25.45 -11.27
C GLU A 89 29.45 26.93 -11.57
N TRP A 90 28.47 27.71 -12.02
CA TRP A 90 28.66 29.14 -12.25
C TRP A 90 28.86 29.89 -10.93
N PRO A 91 29.49 31.08 -10.93
CA PRO A 91 29.50 31.93 -9.75
C PRO A 91 28.08 32.13 -9.23
N LEU A 92 27.94 32.05 -7.90
CA LEU A 92 26.65 31.93 -7.25
C LEU A 92 25.70 33.07 -7.66
N GLU A 93 26.19 34.32 -7.68
CA GLU A 93 25.48 35.54 -8.11
C GLU A 93 24.97 35.51 -9.56
N SER A 94 25.53 34.64 -10.39
CA SER A 94 25.16 34.48 -11.81
C SER A 94 24.15 33.35 -12.02
N GLN A 95 23.83 32.57 -10.98
CA GLN A 95 22.91 31.45 -11.10
C GLN A 95 21.45 31.96 -11.14
N PRO A 96 20.65 31.64 -12.18
CA PRO A 96 19.31 32.22 -12.37
C PRO A 96 18.35 32.01 -11.20
N HIS A 97 18.48 30.89 -10.48
CA HIS A 97 17.59 30.54 -9.36
C HIS A 97 17.85 31.38 -8.10
N GLN A 98 18.99 32.08 -7.99
CA GLN A 98 19.22 32.99 -6.86
C GLN A 98 18.19 34.12 -6.81
N ARG A 99 17.77 34.59 -7.98
CA ARG A 99 16.79 35.68 -8.11
C ARG A 99 15.42 35.31 -7.53
N LEU A 100 15.11 34.02 -7.42
CA LEU A 100 13.86 33.54 -6.82
C LEU A 100 13.75 33.89 -5.34
N TRP A 101 14.89 34.00 -4.64
CA TRP A 101 14.92 34.16 -3.18
C TRP A 101 15.45 35.51 -2.71
N ALA A 102 16.06 36.30 -3.61
CA ALA A 102 16.78 37.54 -3.28
C ALA A 102 15.93 38.60 -2.55
N SER A 103 14.61 38.63 -2.76
CA SER A 103 13.70 39.62 -2.18
C SER A 103 12.82 39.07 -1.04
N ARG A 104 13.06 37.83 -0.59
CA ARG A 104 12.22 37.16 0.41
C ARG A 104 12.91 37.16 1.78
N PRO A 105 12.18 37.46 2.88
CA PRO A 105 12.75 37.39 4.22
C PRO A 105 12.95 35.92 4.64
N LEU A 106 14.17 35.57 5.06
CA LEU A 106 14.58 34.21 5.46
C LEU A 106 15.58 34.31 6.62
N ALA A 107 15.62 33.32 7.51
CA ALA A 107 16.64 33.25 8.55
C ALA A 107 18.02 32.88 7.98
N SER A 108 18.06 32.00 6.99
CA SER A 108 19.30 31.65 6.28
C SER A 108 19.03 31.03 4.92
N LEU A 109 19.91 31.28 3.94
CA LEU A 109 19.95 30.60 2.66
C LEU A 109 21.30 29.91 2.49
N THR A 110 21.30 28.61 2.22
CA THR A 110 22.50 27.83 1.89
C THR A 110 22.32 27.17 0.53
N VAL A 111 23.30 27.28 -0.35
CA VAL A 111 23.33 26.51 -1.60
C VAL A 111 24.12 25.24 -1.38
N LEU A 112 23.52 24.11 -1.77
CA LEU A 112 24.11 22.79 -1.62
C LEU A 112 24.28 22.15 -3.01
N HIS A 113 25.52 21.81 -3.35
CA HIS A 113 25.85 21.28 -4.67
C HIS A 113 26.99 20.26 -4.60
N THR A 114 26.77 19.11 -5.24
CA THR A 114 27.84 18.19 -5.64
C THR A 114 27.28 17.32 -6.76
N ARG A 115 28.16 16.75 -7.59
CA ARG A 115 27.85 15.66 -8.53
C ARG A 115 28.59 14.37 -8.18
N ASP A 116 29.30 14.36 -7.05
CA ASP A 116 30.01 13.20 -6.53
C ASP A 116 29.18 12.51 -5.44
N PRO A 117 28.71 11.27 -5.66
CA PRO A 117 27.98 10.50 -4.66
C PRO A 117 28.76 10.27 -3.37
N GLN A 118 30.10 10.21 -3.42
CA GLN A 118 30.92 10.03 -2.22
C GLN A 118 30.89 11.28 -1.34
N VAL A 119 30.98 12.46 -1.96
CA VAL A 119 30.81 13.75 -1.26
C VAL A 119 29.41 13.86 -0.67
N ALA A 120 28.38 13.51 -1.44
CA ALA A 120 26.99 13.51 -0.98
C ALA A 120 26.73 12.54 0.19
N ASN A 121 27.59 11.55 0.37
CA ASN A 121 27.50 10.58 1.45
C ASN A 121 28.31 10.98 2.71
N THR A 122 28.90 12.17 2.73
CA THR A 122 29.64 12.68 3.90
C THR A 122 28.71 13.39 4.89
N ALA A 123 29.08 13.36 6.18
CA ALA A 123 28.37 14.15 7.21
C ALA A 123 28.49 15.66 6.95
N GLU A 124 29.66 16.12 6.50
CA GLU A 124 29.92 17.53 6.24
C GLU A 124 28.97 18.10 5.18
N PHE A 125 28.78 17.38 4.08
CA PHE A 125 27.87 17.78 3.01
C PHE A 125 26.41 17.82 3.50
N CYS A 126 26.01 16.86 4.35
CA CYS A 126 24.64 16.78 4.86
C CYS A 126 24.33 17.79 5.97
N ARG A 127 25.35 18.36 6.63
CA ARG A 127 25.19 19.23 7.80
C ARG A 127 24.17 20.37 7.64
N PRO A 128 24.09 21.10 6.50
CA PRO A 128 23.04 22.11 6.32
C PRO A 128 21.62 21.55 6.42
N LEU A 129 21.41 20.30 6.00
CA LEU A 129 20.13 19.61 6.03
C LEU A 129 19.71 19.17 7.44
N GLU A 130 20.58 19.22 8.45
CA GLU A 130 20.21 18.85 9.82
C GLU A 130 19.26 19.87 10.45
N THR A 131 19.46 21.16 10.13
CA THR A 131 18.67 22.28 10.67
C THR A 131 17.74 22.93 9.65
N ALA A 132 17.76 22.48 8.39
CA ALA A 132 16.93 23.04 7.35
C ALA A 132 15.43 22.89 7.68
N THR A 133 14.65 23.92 7.43
CA THR A 133 13.18 23.88 7.52
C THR A 133 12.54 23.87 6.13
N ALA A 134 13.29 24.29 5.11
CA ALA A 134 12.87 24.30 3.72
C ALA A 134 14.02 23.82 2.81
N VAL A 135 13.72 22.92 1.88
CA VAL A 135 14.68 22.49 0.84
C VAL A 135 14.07 22.66 -0.54
N TRP A 136 14.79 23.29 -1.45
CA TRP A 136 14.33 23.54 -2.81
C TRP A 136 15.24 22.91 -3.86
N PHE A 137 14.67 22.09 -4.74
CA PHE A 137 15.35 21.52 -5.90
C PHE A 137 15.09 22.35 -7.15
N VAL A 138 16.16 22.81 -7.79
CA VAL A 138 16.04 23.55 -9.07
C VAL A 138 15.76 22.61 -10.25
N GLY A 139 15.38 23.20 -11.39
CA GLY A 139 15.21 22.47 -12.65
C GLY A 139 16.54 22.10 -13.32
N GLY A 140 16.46 21.26 -14.36
CA GLY A 140 17.61 20.77 -15.11
C GLY A 140 17.45 19.30 -15.49
N ASP A 141 18.43 18.47 -15.18
CA ASP A 141 18.37 17.01 -15.38
C ASP A 141 18.14 16.28 -14.05
N GLN A 142 16.98 15.62 -13.94
CA GLN A 142 16.60 14.85 -12.75
C GLN A 142 17.51 13.65 -12.50
N THR A 143 18.16 13.09 -13.54
CA THR A 143 19.05 11.94 -13.38
C THR A 143 20.34 12.31 -12.66
N GLN A 144 20.81 13.55 -12.79
CA GLN A 144 21.98 14.05 -12.05
C GLN A 144 21.72 14.05 -10.54
N VAL A 145 20.51 14.44 -10.13
CA VAL A 145 20.11 14.45 -8.72
C VAL A 145 20.09 13.02 -8.17
N THR A 146 19.45 12.10 -8.90
CA THR A 146 19.24 10.74 -8.40
C THR A 146 20.52 9.91 -8.42
N GLN A 147 21.37 10.06 -9.44
CA GLN A 147 22.71 9.44 -9.46
C GLN A 147 23.60 9.92 -8.30
N THR A 148 23.43 11.17 -7.87
CA THR A 148 24.25 11.75 -6.79
C THR A 148 23.73 11.37 -5.41
N TYR A 149 22.41 11.38 -5.19
CA TYR A 149 21.84 11.35 -3.84
C TYR A 149 21.18 10.03 -3.44
N LEU A 150 20.73 9.19 -4.37
CA LEU A 150 20.09 7.92 -4.01
C LEU A 150 21.03 7.01 -3.23
N GLY A 151 20.52 6.45 -2.14
CA GLY A 151 21.24 5.55 -1.24
C GLY A 151 22.31 6.24 -0.39
N THR A 152 22.38 7.57 -0.39
CA THR A 152 23.37 8.34 0.40
C THR A 152 22.78 8.89 1.68
N ARG A 153 23.64 9.37 2.58
CA ARG A 153 23.25 10.19 3.74
C ARG A 153 22.41 11.40 3.34
N THR A 154 22.64 11.99 2.16
CA THR A 154 21.84 13.12 1.68
C THR A 154 20.38 12.73 1.50
N GLU A 155 20.07 11.59 0.86
CA GLU A 155 18.68 11.11 0.74
C GLU A 155 18.05 10.91 2.14
N ALA A 156 18.77 10.28 3.06
CA ALA A 156 18.28 10.08 4.43
C ALA A 156 18.01 11.41 5.16
N SER A 157 18.92 12.39 5.04
CA SER A 157 18.76 13.72 5.63
C SER A 157 17.58 14.49 5.03
N LEU A 158 17.31 14.34 3.74
CA LEU A 158 16.15 14.94 3.08
C LEU A 158 14.84 14.34 3.60
N HIS A 159 14.75 13.01 3.73
CA HIS A 159 13.60 12.39 4.39
C HIS A 159 13.45 12.84 5.85
N ALA A 160 14.56 13.05 6.56
CA ALA A 160 14.54 13.59 7.91
C ALA A 160 14.02 15.04 7.98
N VAL A 161 14.15 15.85 6.91
CA VAL A 161 13.53 17.18 6.82
C VAL A 161 12.01 17.08 6.86
N LEU A 162 11.45 16.18 6.05
CA LEU A 162 10.01 15.95 6.03
C LEU A 162 9.52 15.32 7.35
N ALA A 163 10.29 14.39 7.92
CA ALA A 163 9.92 13.73 9.17
C ALA A 163 9.76 14.72 10.35
N ARG A 164 10.59 15.77 10.41
CA ARG A 164 10.51 16.80 11.45
C ARG A 164 9.58 17.98 11.13
N GLY A 165 8.78 17.90 10.07
CA GLY A 165 7.79 18.93 9.73
C GLY A 165 8.24 19.99 8.73
N GLY A 166 9.44 19.87 8.15
CA GLY A 166 9.91 20.81 7.12
C GLY A 166 9.23 20.61 5.76
N VAL A 167 9.56 21.50 4.81
CA VAL A 167 9.03 21.47 3.44
C VAL A 167 10.12 21.11 2.43
N ILE A 168 9.78 20.25 1.46
CA ILE A 168 10.63 20.01 0.28
C ILE A 168 9.87 20.44 -0.97
N GLY A 169 10.46 21.32 -1.76
CA GLY A 169 9.90 21.81 -3.00
C GLY A 169 10.84 21.62 -4.18
N GLY A 170 10.30 21.70 -5.39
CA GLY A 170 11.14 21.63 -6.57
C GLY A 170 10.38 21.88 -7.87
N THR A 171 11.12 22.31 -8.89
CA THR A 171 10.56 22.66 -10.20
C THR A 171 11.15 21.80 -11.31
N SER A 172 10.35 21.40 -12.29
CA SER A 172 10.80 20.62 -13.46
C SER A 172 11.51 19.33 -13.02
N ALA A 173 12.82 19.18 -13.22
CA ALA A 173 13.59 18.05 -12.68
C ALA A 173 13.37 17.83 -11.17
N GLY A 174 13.31 18.92 -10.39
CA GLY A 174 12.98 18.89 -8.97
C GLY A 174 11.59 18.35 -8.66
N ALA A 175 10.63 18.45 -9.58
CA ALA A 175 9.31 17.84 -9.43
C ALA A 175 9.32 16.34 -9.75
N ALA A 176 10.06 15.92 -10.78
CA ALA A 176 10.11 14.51 -11.18
C ALA A 176 10.73 13.60 -10.10
N ILE A 177 11.75 14.09 -9.37
CA ILE A 177 12.40 13.31 -8.31
C ILE A 177 11.52 13.07 -7.07
N MET A 178 10.37 13.73 -6.97
CA MET A 178 9.47 13.60 -5.83
C MET A 178 8.87 12.20 -5.74
N SER A 179 8.61 11.54 -6.88
CA SER A 179 8.14 10.15 -6.92
C SER A 179 9.31 9.15 -6.87
N ARG A 180 9.08 7.95 -6.31
CA ARG A 180 10.07 6.86 -6.32
C ARG A 180 10.18 6.25 -7.71
N VAL A 181 9.05 5.99 -8.36
CA VAL A 181 9.00 5.74 -9.80
C VAL A 181 9.05 7.08 -10.53
N MET A 182 10.16 7.34 -11.22
CA MET A 182 10.42 8.62 -11.86
C MET A 182 10.48 8.49 -13.39
N ILE A 183 9.81 9.40 -14.10
CA ILE A 183 9.98 9.53 -15.56
C ILE A 183 11.29 10.30 -15.83
N THR A 184 12.30 9.59 -16.32
CA THR A 184 13.60 10.16 -16.69
C THR A 184 13.60 10.80 -18.09
N GLY A 185 12.65 10.42 -18.94
CA GLY A 185 12.51 10.95 -20.29
C GLY A 185 11.52 10.15 -21.12
N GLY A 186 11.48 10.42 -22.43
CA GLY A 186 10.50 9.83 -23.36
C GLY A 186 9.43 10.83 -23.79
N ARG A 187 8.80 10.57 -24.94
CA ARG A 187 7.69 11.40 -25.48
C ARG A 187 6.35 10.73 -25.26
N THR A 188 6.21 9.51 -25.80
CA THR A 188 5.05 8.62 -25.61
C THR A 188 5.45 7.36 -24.85
N ASP A 189 6.61 6.79 -25.17
CA ASP A 189 7.22 5.69 -24.41
C ASP A 189 8.13 6.24 -23.30
N PRO A 190 7.73 6.14 -22.02
CA PRO A 190 8.48 6.69 -20.92
C PRO A 190 9.68 5.81 -20.56
N ARG A 191 10.82 6.46 -20.31
CA ARG A 191 11.93 5.81 -19.62
C ARG A 191 11.75 6.00 -18.12
N LEU A 192 11.52 4.91 -17.40
CA LEU A 192 11.39 4.92 -15.95
C LEU A 192 12.75 4.74 -15.27
N GLY A 193 12.93 5.45 -14.16
CA GLY A 193 14.06 5.32 -13.26
C GLY A 193 13.62 5.51 -11.82
N GLU A 194 14.59 5.58 -10.91
CA GLU A 194 14.33 5.76 -9.49
C GLU A 194 14.50 7.24 -9.11
N GLY A 195 13.53 7.80 -8.39
CA GLY A 195 13.57 9.12 -7.75
C GLY A 195 13.70 9.02 -6.22
N LEU A 196 13.73 10.16 -5.52
CA LEU A 196 13.98 10.21 -4.07
C LEU A 196 12.77 9.76 -3.23
N GLY A 197 11.58 9.65 -3.82
CA GLY A 197 10.41 9.02 -3.19
C GLY A 197 9.82 9.79 -2.01
N PHE A 198 9.79 11.13 -2.10
CA PHE A 198 9.11 11.99 -1.14
C PHE A 198 7.58 11.87 -1.22
N LEU A 199 7.05 11.48 -2.38
CA LEU A 199 5.63 11.22 -2.62
C LEU A 199 5.43 9.75 -3.04
N PRO A 200 5.30 8.81 -2.08
CA PRO A 200 5.10 7.41 -2.39
C PRO A 200 3.76 7.16 -3.10
N GLY A 201 3.67 6.10 -3.90
CA GLY A 201 2.43 5.72 -4.61
C GLY A 201 1.99 6.69 -5.72
N ALA A 202 2.83 7.64 -6.10
CA ALA A 202 2.59 8.57 -7.20
C ALA A 202 3.69 8.50 -8.27
N ILE A 203 3.36 8.91 -9.49
CA ILE A 203 4.30 9.21 -10.59
C ILE A 203 4.07 10.66 -10.99
N VAL A 204 5.07 11.51 -10.80
CA VAL A 204 4.98 12.93 -11.14
C VAL A 204 5.51 13.17 -12.55
N ASP A 205 4.74 13.92 -13.34
CA ASP A 205 5.20 14.52 -14.58
C ASP A 205 5.00 16.04 -14.58
N GLN A 206 5.87 16.73 -15.28
CA GLN A 206 6.09 18.19 -15.27
C GLN A 206 5.96 18.75 -16.68
N HIS A 207 5.84 20.07 -16.84
CA HIS A 207 5.59 20.77 -18.11
C HIS A 207 4.45 20.11 -18.91
N PHE A 208 3.43 19.66 -18.19
CA PHE A 208 2.61 18.54 -18.60
C PHE A 208 1.76 18.84 -19.84
N LEU A 209 0.94 19.88 -19.80
CA LEU A 209 0.12 20.29 -20.95
C LEU A 209 1.00 20.96 -22.00
N LYS A 210 1.93 21.82 -21.56
CA LYS A 210 2.86 22.52 -22.45
C LYS A 210 3.59 21.61 -23.44
N ARG A 211 3.91 20.38 -23.02
CA ARG A 211 4.68 19.41 -23.80
C ARG A 211 3.89 18.16 -24.20
N ASP A 212 2.56 18.19 -24.07
CA ASP A 212 1.65 17.10 -24.42
C ASP A 212 2.08 15.74 -23.83
N ARG A 213 2.23 15.70 -22.50
CA ARG A 213 2.84 14.58 -21.77
C ARG A 213 1.85 13.56 -21.20
N LEU A 214 0.55 13.74 -21.45
CA LEU A 214 -0.46 12.77 -21.03
C LEU A 214 -0.16 11.34 -21.56
N PRO A 215 0.19 11.14 -22.85
CA PRO A 215 0.45 9.80 -23.36
C PRO A 215 1.56 9.05 -22.60
N ARG A 216 2.67 9.72 -22.28
CA ARG A 216 3.77 9.07 -21.54
C ARG A 216 3.47 8.85 -20.08
N LEU A 217 2.68 9.72 -19.45
CA LEU A 217 2.26 9.49 -18.07
C LEU A 217 1.32 8.27 -17.99
N MET A 218 0.37 8.15 -18.93
CA MET A 218 -0.49 6.96 -19.00
C MET A 218 0.30 5.68 -19.25
N ALA A 219 1.24 5.70 -20.21
CA ALA A 219 2.13 4.56 -20.44
C ALA A 219 3.00 4.21 -19.22
N ALA A 220 3.40 5.20 -18.42
CA ALA A 220 4.15 4.97 -17.17
C ALA A 220 3.27 4.27 -16.12
N LEU A 221 2.01 4.68 -16.00
CA LEU A 221 1.04 4.05 -15.09
C LEU A 221 0.68 2.63 -15.52
N GLU A 222 0.65 2.34 -16.82
CA GLU A 222 0.47 0.96 -17.31
C GLU A 222 1.68 0.07 -17.00
N GLN A 223 2.90 0.60 -17.07
CA GLN A 223 4.12 -0.10 -16.66
C GLN A 223 4.27 -0.23 -15.13
N ARG A 224 3.53 0.59 -14.37
CA ARG A 224 3.54 0.63 -12.89
C ARG A 224 2.12 0.76 -12.33
N PRO A 225 1.26 -0.26 -12.52
CA PRO A 225 -0.08 -0.26 -11.96
C PRO A 225 -0.04 -0.05 -10.45
N GLY A 226 -1.01 0.67 -9.91
CA GLY A 226 -1.11 0.94 -8.46
C GLY A 226 -0.67 2.33 -8.06
N HIS A 227 -0.12 3.09 -9.01
CA HIS A 227 0.29 4.48 -8.81
C HIS A 227 -0.77 5.46 -9.31
N VAL A 228 -0.81 6.64 -8.68
CA VAL A 228 -1.52 7.81 -9.20
C VAL A 228 -0.57 8.62 -10.08
N GLY A 229 -0.99 8.97 -11.28
CA GLY A 229 -0.27 9.93 -12.11
C GLY A 229 -0.61 11.36 -11.71
N ILE A 230 0.39 12.21 -11.59
CA ILE A 230 0.22 13.64 -11.28
C ILE A 230 0.94 14.44 -12.36
N GLY A 231 0.20 14.93 -13.34
CA GLY A 231 0.72 15.76 -14.43
C GLY A 231 0.55 17.24 -14.12
N ILE A 232 1.64 17.95 -13.86
CA ILE A 232 1.65 19.36 -13.43
C ILE A 232 2.11 20.26 -14.58
N ASP A 233 1.31 21.24 -14.95
CA ASP A 233 1.65 22.17 -16.03
C ASP A 233 2.64 23.27 -15.58
N GLU A 234 3.20 24.01 -16.54
CA GLU A 234 4.05 25.16 -16.23
C GLU A 234 3.32 26.21 -15.38
N SER A 235 4.07 26.99 -14.59
CA SER A 235 3.56 28.04 -13.69
C SER A 235 2.52 27.55 -12.67
N THR A 236 2.48 26.24 -12.41
CA THR A 236 1.51 25.58 -11.54
C THR A 236 2.24 24.68 -10.56
N ALA A 237 1.72 24.60 -9.34
CA ALA A 237 2.25 23.73 -8.31
C ALA A 237 1.16 22.91 -7.64
N VAL A 238 1.59 21.75 -7.17
CA VAL A 238 0.83 20.90 -6.27
C VAL A 238 1.46 20.99 -4.88
N VAL A 239 0.66 21.37 -3.89
CA VAL A 239 1.04 21.38 -2.48
C VAL A 239 0.47 20.13 -1.82
N VAL A 240 1.34 19.28 -1.27
CA VAL A 240 0.92 18.06 -0.57
C VAL A 240 1.20 18.22 0.92
N ARG A 241 0.16 18.05 1.74
CA ARG A 241 0.26 18.06 3.20
C ARG A 241 -0.64 16.96 3.77
N LYS A 242 -0.04 16.02 4.50
CA LYS A 242 -0.74 14.80 4.96
C LYS A 242 -1.44 14.11 3.78
N ARG A 243 -2.77 13.99 3.80
CA ARG A 243 -3.57 13.40 2.72
C ARG A 243 -4.02 14.41 1.67
N THR A 244 -3.90 15.71 1.93
CA THR A 244 -4.46 16.75 1.06
C THR A 244 -3.48 17.10 -0.05
N LEU A 245 -4.03 17.22 -1.26
CA LEU A 245 -3.37 17.77 -2.43
C LEU A 245 -4.13 19.04 -2.85
N GLU A 246 -3.45 20.17 -2.80
CA GLU A 246 -3.95 21.49 -3.20
C GLU A 246 -3.22 21.94 -4.48
N VAL A 247 -3.95 22.48 -5.46
CA VAL A 247 -3.36 23.03 -6.69
C VAL A 247 -3.33 24.55 -6.60
N ILE A 248 -2.19 25.16 -6.92
CA ILE A 248 -2.00 26.62 -6.93
C ILE A 248 -1.21 27.06 -8.17
N GLY A 249 -1.30 28.33 -8.54
CA GLY A 249 -0.62 28.90 -9.70
C GLY A 249 -1.56 29.23 -10.85
N ASP A 250 -1.05 29.19 -12.08
CA ASP A 250 -1.69 29.84 -13.22
C ASP A 250 -2.42 28.88 -14.19
N SER A 251 -2.19 27.57 -14.07
CA SER A 251 -2.77 26.52 -14.92
C SER A 251 -3.38 25.40 -14.06
N GLU A 252 -3.48 24.18 -14.62
CA GLU A 252 -4.06 23.01 -13.97
C GLU A 252 -3.03 21.89 -13.71
N CYS A 253 -3.40 21.01 -12.78
CA CYS A 253 -2.80 19.69 -12.62
C CYS A 253 -3.80 18.64 -13.12
N ARG A 254 -3.32 17.52 -13.70
CA ARG A 254 -4.17 16.36 -13.99
C ARG A 254 -3.81 15.19 -13.11
N LEU A 255 -4.81 14.64 -12.43
CA LEU A 255 -4.70 13.35 -11.78
C LEU A 255 -5.13 12.24 -12.74
N CYS A 256 -4.32 11.19 -12.80
CA CYS A 256 -4.47 10.12 -13.77
C CYS A 256 -4.46 8.75 -13.09
N LEU A 257 -5.36 7.87 -13.49
CA LEU A 257 -5.39 6.46 -13.10
C LEU A 257 -5.36 5.60 -14.37
N ALA A 258 -4.46 4.61 -14.38
CA ALA A 258 -4.36 3.65 -15.49
C ALA A 258 -5.72 2.95 -15.74
N PRO A 259 -6.00 2.52 -16.99
CA PRO A 259 -7.13 1.65 -17.24
C PRO A 259 -6.99 0.32 -16.48
N SER A 260 -8.11 -0.30 -16.14
CA SER A 260 -8.15 -1.65 -15.55
C SER A 260 -9.19 -2.52 -16.25
N HIS A 261 -9.34 -3.78 -15.85
CA HIS A 261 -10.37 -4.65 -16.43
C HIS A 261 -11.76 -4.00 -16.31
N ASN A 262 -12.45 -3.85 -17.44
CA ASN A 262 -13.75 -3.18 -17.59
C ASN A 262 -13.82 -1.74 -17.05
N ARG A 263 -12.67 -1.04 -16.93
CA ARG A 263 -12.62 0.38 -16.55
C ARG A 263 -11.67 1.15 -17.47
N PRO A 264 -12.13 2.23 -18.12
CA PRO A 264 -11.22 3.10 -18.86
C PRO A 264 -10.26 3.81 -17.90
N GLU A 265 -9.25 4.43 -18.49
CA GLU A 265 -8.43 5.41 -17.78
C GLU A 265 -9.29 6.53 -17.19
N LEU A 266 -8.86 7.08 -16.06
CA LEU A 266 -9.45 8.28 -15.48
C LEU A 266 -8.43 9.40 -15.55
N VAL A 267 -8.81 10.52 -16.16
CA VAL A 267 -8.00 11.74 -16.22
C VAL A 267 -8.86 12.89 -15.73
N GLN A 268 -8.53 13.43 -14.56
CA GLN A 268 -9.28 14.53 -13.96
C GLN A 268 -8.42 15.79 -13.88
N PRO A 269 -8.80 16.88 -14.57
CA PRO A 269 -8.18 18.19 -14.36
C PRO A 269 -8.59 18.76 -13.01
N ILE A 270 -7.61 19.31 -12.29
CA ILE A 270 -7.75 19.98 -11.00
C ILE A 270 -7.19 21.39 -11.15
N ARG A 271 -8.03 22.38 -10.92
CA ARG A 271 -7.72 23.79 -11.16
C ARG A 271 -7.05 24.43 -9.95
N SER A 272 -6.34 25.53 -10.19
CA SER A 272 -5.82 26.39 -9.14
C SER A 272 -6.91 26.79 -8.13
N GLY A 273 -6.61 26.65 -6.84
CA GLY A 273 -7.53 26.85 -5.71
C GLY A 273 -8.31 25.60 -5.30
N GLU A 274 -8.31 24.53 -6.10
CA GLU A 274 -8.98 23.28 -5.74
C GLU A 274 -8.09 22.41 -4.85
N SER A 275 -8.73 21.65 -3.96
CA SER A 275 -8.08 20.68 -3.08
C SER A 275 -8.82 19.35 -3.13
N LEU A 276 -8.09 18.27 -2.95
CA LEU A 276 -8.63 16.91 -2.92
C LEU A 276 -7.87 16.04 -1.93
N ASP A 277 -8.43 14.86 -1.68
CA ASP A 277 -7.81 13.81 -0.89
C ASP A 277 -6.97 12.87 -1.77
N LEU A 278 -5.64 13.03 -1.71
CA LEU A 278 -4.70 12.21 -2.47
C LEU A 278 -4.70 10.75 -2.03
N GLU A 279 -4.96 10.49 -0.75
CA GLU A 279 -5.05 9.11 -0.26
C GLU A 279 -6.18 8.37 -0.97
N THR A 280 -7.29 9.08 -1.22
CA THR A 280 -8.41 8.51 -1.97
C THR A 280 -8.01 8.05 -3.37
N TRP A 281 -7.25 8.87 -4.08
CA TRP A 281 -6.74 8.52 -5.41
C TRP A 281 -5.77 7.33 -5.38
N ARG A 282 -4.91 7.27 -4.38
CA ARG A 282 -3.92 6.19 -4.23
C ARG A 282 -4.59 4.84 -3.94
N LEU A 283 -5.62 4.85 -3.11
CA LEU A 283 -6.42 3.67 -2.84
C LEU A 283 -7.15 3.20 -4.11
N ALA A 284 -7.71 4.12 -4.90
CA ALA A 284 -8.33 3.79 -6.19
C ALA A 284 -7.32 3.23 -7.20
N ALA A 285 -6.10 3.78 -7.27
CA ALA A 285 -5.02 3.25 -8.10
C ALA A 285 -4.63 1.82 -7.70
N THR A 286 -4.43 1.60 -6.40
CA THR A 286 -4.07 0.30 -5.83
C THR A 286 -5.17 -0.75 -6.10
N ALA A 287 -6.43 -0.36 -5.93
CA ALA A 287 -7.59 -1.21 -6.23
C ALA A 287 -7.61 -1.59 -7.72
N ARG A 288 -7.50 -0.62 -8.64
CA ARG A 288 -7.43 -0.90 -10.09
C ARG A 288 -6.35 -1.92 -10.44
N ALA A 289 -5.16 -1.78 -9.88
CA ALA A 289 -4.05 -2.68 -10.14
C ALA A 289 -4.30 -4.09 -9.58
N ARG A 290 -4.72 -4.16 -8.31
CA ARG A 290 -4.94 -5.42 -7.62
C ARG A 290 -6.05 -6.24 -8.29
N PHE A 291 -7.22 -5.64 -8.47
CA PHE A 291 -8.35 -6.34 -9.08
C PHE A 291 -8.18 -6.55 -10.59
N GLY A 292 -7.47 -5.65 -11.28
CA GLY A 292 -7.08 -5.85 -12.67
C GLY A 292 -6.20 -7.09 -12.87
N SER A 293 -5.34 -7.41 -11.90
CA SER A 293 -4.52 -8.64 -11.92
C SER A 293 -5.39 -9.90 -11.79
N TYR A 294 -6.44 -9.86 -10.96
CA TYR A 294 -7.34 -11.01 -10.76
C TYR A 294 -8.20 -11.32 -11.97
N ALA A 295 -8.65 -10.30 -12.69
CA ALA A 295 -9.40 -10.50 -13.93
C ALA A 295 -8.56 -11.13 -15.05
N ARG A 296 -7.22 -10.94 -15.03
CA ARG A 296 -6.29 -11.48 -16.04
C ARG A 296 -5.69 -12.83 -15.67
N ALA A 297 -5.77 -13.24 -14.41
CA ALA A 297 -5.14 -14.47 -13.93
C ALA A 297 -5.92 -15.72 -14.40
N ASP A 298 -5.20 -16.74 -14.85
CA ASP A 298 -5.79 -18.05 -15.20
C ASP A 298 -6.21 -18.82 -13.93
N GLU A 299 -5.46 -18.65 -12.83
CA GLU A 299 -5.77 -19.15 -11.48
C GLU A 299 -5.49 -18.06 -10.45
N LEU A 300 -6.36 -17.89 -9.45
CA LEU A 300 -6.08 -16.96 -8.36
C LEU A 300 -5.07 -17.54 -7.37
N PRO A 301 -4.27 -16.67 -6.72
CA PRO A 301 -3.59 -17.05 -5.50
C PRO A 301 -4.64 -17.39 -4.44
N ALA A 302 -4.74 -18.67 -4.06
CA ALA A 302 -5.41 -19.01 -2.82
C ALA A 302 -4.60 -18.44 -1.63
N PRO A 303 -5.26 -18.08 -0.51
CA PRO A 303 -4.56 -17.73 0.71
C PRO A 303 -3.45 -18.73 1.01
N ASN A 304 -2.29 -18.20 1.39
CA ASN A 304 -1.17 -19.00 1.85
C ASN A 304 -0.71 -18.46 3.20
N LEU A 305 -1.62 -18.57 4.18
CA LEU A 305 -1.32 -18.32 5.58
C LEU A 305 -0.38 -19.43 6.08
N ARG A 306 0.91 -19.30 5.79
CA ARG A 306 1.91 -20.37 6.00
C ARG A 306 2.04 -20.81 7.45
N GLN A 307 1.80 -19.91 8.41
CA GLN A 307 1.99 -20.20 9.82
C GLN A 307 0.77 -19.88 10.70
N GLY A 308 -0.18 -19.03 10.27
CA GLY A 308 -1.32 -18.59 11.09
C GLY A 308 -2.70 -18.94 10.55
N ALA A 309 -3.74 -18.43 11.22
CA ALA A 309 -5.13 -18.57 10.79
C ALA A 309 -5.86 -17.22 10.82
N VAL A 310 -6.83 -17.07 9.92
CA VAL A 310 -7.79 -15.95 9.96
C VAL A 310 -9.17 -16.52 10.27
N VAL A 311 -9.84 -15.98 11.29
CA VAL A 311 -11.19 -16.34 11.70
C VAL A 311 -12.13 -15.19 11.36
N ILE A 312 -13.17 -15.48 10.58
CA ILE A 312 -14.15 -14.49 10.12
C ILE A 312 -15.54 -14.89 10.58
N THR A 313 -16.33 -13.93 11.06
CA THR A 313 -17.69 -14.18 11.55
C THR A 313 -18.69 -13.15 11.02
N GLY A 314 -19.91 -13.60 10.74
CA GLY A 314 -21.03 -12.71 10.41
C GLY A 314 -21.80 -12.33 11.68
N GLY A 315 -22.02 -11.04 11.91
CA GLY A 315 -22.77 -10.55 13.06
C GLY A 315 -22.23 -11.05 14.41
N HIS A 316 -23.09 -11.71 15.18
CA HIS A 316 -22.75 -12.29 16.48
C HIS A 316 -21.70 -13.40 16.33
N THR A 317 -20.65 -13.35 17.17
CA THR A 317 -19.53 -14.30 17.14
C THR A 317 -19.89 -15.56 17.94
N PRO A 318 -19.99 -16.74 17.31
CA PRO A 318 -20.35 -17.97 18.02
C PRO A 318 -19.19 -18.50 18.89
N PRO A 319 -19.47 -19.22 19.99
CA PRO A 319 -18.42 -19.77 20.87
C PRO A 319 -17.42 -20.68 20.15
N GLU A 320 -17.86 -21.41 19.12
CA GLU A 320 -17.02 -22.27 18.28
C GLU A 320 -15.94 -21.46 17.55
N ALA A 321 -16.27 -20.25 17.09
CA ALA A 321 -15.32 -19.36 16.44
C ALA A 321 -14.28 -18.83 17.43
N ILE A 322 -14.70 -18.48 18.65
CA ILE A 322 -13.79 -18.04 19.73
C ILE A 322 -12.83 -19.19 20.07
N ASN A 323 -13.34 -20.40 20.27
CA ASN A 323 -12.50 -21.57 20.55
C ASN A 323 -11.53 -21.89 19.42
N ALA A 324 -11.98 -21.80 18.16
CA ALA A 324 -11.12 -22.01 17.01
C ALA A 324 -10.02 -20.93 16.90
N PHE A 325 -10.35 -19.68 17.21
CA PHE A 325 -9.39 -18.58 17.26
C PHE A 325 -8.34 -18.76 18.37
N LEU A 326 -8.76 -19.09 19.60
CA LEU A 326 -7.83 -19.33 20.71
C LEU A 326 -6.90 -20.52 20.40
N THR A 327 -7.46 -21.60 19.86
CA THR A 327 -6.68 -22.75 19.40
C THR A 327 -5.67 -22.36 18.32
N ALA A 328 -6.06 -21.49 17.38
CA ALA A 328 -5.17 -20.97 16.34
C ALA A 328 -4.10 -20.02 16.89
N ALA A 329 -4.41 -19.22 17.91
CA ALA A 329 -3.48 -18.30 18.53
C ALA A 329 -2.37 -19.04 19.31
N GLY A 330 -2.67 -20.24 19.81
CA GLY A 330 -1.72 -21.11 20.51
C GLY A 330 -2.21 -21.64 21.85
N GLY A 331 -3.47 -21.40 22.22
CA GLY A 331 -4.03 -21.83 23.50
C GLY A 331 -4.93 -20.78 24.13
N LYS A 332 -5.38 -21.06 25.36
CA LYS A 332 -6.23 -20.14 26.14
C LYS A 332 -5.43 -19.19 27.03
N ASP A 333 -4.19 -19.57 27.31
CA ASP A 333 -3.19 -18.87 28.11
C ASP A 333 -2.42 -17.80 27.31
N VAL A 334 -2.51 -17.80 25.98
CA VAL A 334 -1.77 -16.84 25.15
C VAL A 334 -2.36 -15.43 25.20
N PRO A 335 -1.54 -14.37 25.08
CA PRO A 335 -2.03 -12.99 25.05
C PRO A 335 -2.86 -12.71 23.78
N VAL A 336 -4.09 -12.26 23.97
CA VAL A 336 -5.01 -11.87 22.89
C VAL A 336 -5.49 -10.44 23.06
N VAL A 337 -5.64 -9.74 21.93
CA VAL A 337 -6.10 -8.36 21.86
C VAL A 337 -7.43 -8.31 21.16
N LEU A 338 -8.41 -7.68 21.79
CA LEU A 338 -9.64 -7.27 21.13
C LEU A 338 -9.49 -5.79 20.81
N PHE A 339 -9.46 -5.46 19.53
CA PHE A 339 -9.25 -4.10 19.05
C PHE A 339 -10.52 -3.56 18.39
N SER A 340 -10.93 -2.36 18.80
CA SER A 340 -12.08 -1.66 18.22
C SER A 340 -11.72 -0.21 17.91
N GLN A 341 -12.48 0.39 17.00
CA GLN A 341 -12.55 1.84 16.90
C GLN A 341 -13.32 2.41 18.10
N LYS A 342 -12.97 3.63 18.53
CA LYS A 342 -13.64 4.29 19.66
C LYS A 342 -15.00 4.88 19.26
N THR A 343 -16.03 4.03 19.23
CA THR A 343 -17.45 4.41 19.11
C THR A 343 -18.27 3.68 20.16
N ASP A 344 -19.34 4.32 20.67
CA ASP A 344 -20.18 3.72 21.72
C ASP A 344 -20.67 2.30 21.35
N ALA A 345 -21.06 2.09 20.10
CA ALA A 345 -21.51 0.80 19.59
C ALA A 345 -20.38 -0.24 19.51
N ALA A 346 -19.18 0.14 19.05
CA ALA A 346 -18.05 -0.77 18.95
C ALA A 346 -17.48 -1.11 20.33
N THR A 347 -17.42 -0.14 21.25
CA THR A 347 -17.04 -0.33 22.65
C THR A 347 -17.97 -1.32 23.36
N ALA A 348 -19.28 -1.16 23.23
CA ALA A 348 -20.24 -2.08 23.83
C ALA A 348 -20.07 -3.53 23.29
N ARG A 349 -19.95 -3.69 21.98
CA ARG A 349 -19.70 -5.01 21.35
C ARG A 349 -18.38 -5.62 21.78
N GLN A 350 -17.34 -4.81 21.92
CA GLN A 350 -16.03 -5.25 22.37
C GLN A 350 -16.05 -5.75 23.82
N GLN A 351 -16.75 -5.06 24.71
CA GLN A 351 -16.92 -5.50 26.10
C GLN A 351 -17.66 -6.85 26.15
N GLN A 352 -18.76 -6.98 25.42
CA GLN A 352 -19.52 -8.23 25.31
C GLN A 352 -18.64 -9.36 24.76
N LEU A 353 -17.87 -9.11 23.70
CA LEU A 353 -16.98 -10.12 23.14
C LEU A 353 -15.86 -10.51 24.11
N ALA A 354 -15.32 -9.54 24.88
CA ALA A 354 -14.33 -9.82 25.92
C ALA A 354 -14.87 -10.77 26.99
N GLU A 355 -16.13 -10.61 27.39
CA GLU A 355 -16.81 -11.54 28.30
C GLU A 355 -16.95 -12.94 27.68
N SER A 356 -17.35 -13.03 26.41
CA SER A 356 -17.43 -14.31 25.70
C SER A 356 -16.06 -15.02 25.59
N PHE A 357 -14.98 -14.27 25.35
CA PHE A 357 -13.62 -14.81 25.36
C PHE A 357 -13.21 -15.37 26.72
N ARG A 358 -13.51 -14.63 27.80
CA ARG A 358 -13.24 -15.09 29.17
C ARG A 358 -14.10 -16.31 29.54
N ALA A 359 -15.37 -16.34 29.11
CA ALA A 359 -16.25 -17.50 29.30
C ALA A 359 -15.76 -18.74 28.54
N ALA A 360 -15.12 -18.56 27.38
CA ALA A 360 -14.43 -19.64 26.65
C ALA A 360 -13.11 -20.09 27.34
N GLY A 361 -12.68 -19.39 28.38
CA GLY A 361 -11.52 -19.70 29.22
C GLY A 361 -10.24 -18.97 28.84
N ALA A 362 -10.30 -17.91 28.03
CA ALA A 362 -9.12 -17.10 27.73
C ALA A 362 -8.63 -16.34 28.98
N GLU A 363 -7.37 -16.53 29.34
CA GLU A 363 -6.79 -15.97 30.57
C GLU A 363 -6.25 -14.54 30.37
N ASN A 364 -5.70 -14.27 29.19
CA ASN A 364 -4.96 -13.04 28.88
C ASN A 364 -5.64 -12.20 27.79
N VAL A 365 -6.88 -11.76 28.07
CA VAL A 365 -7.67 -10.90 27.16
C VAL A 365 -7.45 -9.43 27.48
N ARG A 366 -6.86 -8.69 26.53
CA ARG A 366 -6.77 -7.23 26.60
C ARG A 366 -7.71 -6.57 25.61
N VAL A 367 -8.25 -5.43 26.02
CA VAL A 367 -9.19 -4.63 25.25
C VAL A 367 -8.51 -3.31 24.91
N CYS A 368 -8.49 -2.96 23.63
CA CYS A 368 -7.84 -1.76 23.13
C CYS A 368 -8.78 -1.00 22.19
N GLU A 369 -8.83 0.32 22.35
CA GLU A 369 -9.65 1.20 21.52
C GLU A 369 -8.79 2.31 20.97
N ALA A 370 -9.04 2.72 19.72
CA ALA A 370 -8.43 3.92 19.17
C ALA A 370 -9.48 4.78 18.46
N GLY A 371 -9.48 6.07 18.76
CA GLY A 371 -10.27 7.07 18.03
C GLY A 371 -9.47 7.76 16.92
N SER A 372 -8.14 7.69 17.00
CA SER A 372 -7.20 8.32 16.07
C SER A 372 -5.93 7.48 15.91
N LEU A 373 -5.09 7.84 14.93
CA LEU A 373 -3.77 7.21 14.76
C LEU A 373 -2.83 7.53 15.93
N ASP A 374 -2.97 8.71 16.54
CA ASP A 374 -2.12 9.13 17.66
C ASP A 374 -2.32 8.23 18.89
N ASP A 375 -3.53 7.67 19.08
CA ASP A 375 -3.84 6.70 20.13
C ASP A 375 -3.08 5.36 19.96
N LEU A 376 -2.53 5.10 18.77
CA LEU A 376 -1.87 3.84 18.39
C LEU A 376 -0.34 3.94 18.33
N ASP A 377 0.20 5.16 18.43
CA ASP A 377 1.64 5.45 18.34
C ASP A 377 2.32 5.66 19.71
N GLU A 378 1.60 5.45 20.82
CA GLU A 378 2.23 5.44 22.15
C GLU A 378 3.26 4.30 22.28
N ALA A 379 4.46 4.61 22.76
CA ALA A 379 5.56 3.66 22.94
C ALA A 379 5.21 2.43 23.82
N SER A 380 4.18 2.55 24.66
CA SER A 380 3.58 1.49 25.49
C SER A 380 2.88 0.40 24.68
N PHE A 381 2.41 0.72 23.47
CA PHE A 381 1.75 -0.23 22.57
C PHE A 381 2.79 -1.25 22.04
N GLY A 382 3.94 -0.77 21.56
CA GLY A 382 4.94 -1.60 20.87
C GLY A 382 5.57 -2.75 21.67
N GLU A 383 5.89 -2.56 22.96
CA GLU A 383 6.61 -3.57 23.76
C GLU A 383 5.79 -4.86 23.98
N TRP A 384 4.50 -4.73 24.29
CA TRP A 384 3.63 -5.88 24.51
C TRP A 384 3.17 -6.53 23.19
N LEU A 385 3.09 -5.76 22.11
CA LEU A 385 2.67 -6.25 20.80
C LEU A 385 3.59 -7.35 20.21
N ALA A 386 4.84 -7.43 20.67
CA ALA A 386 5.75 -8.52 20.30
C ALA A 386 5.28 -9.89 20.83
N GLU A 387 4.60 -9.93 21.97
CA GLU A 387 4.17 -11.15 22.65
C GLU A 387 2.75 -11.60 22.27
N VAL A 388 1.98 -10.69 21.65
CA VAL A 388 0.61 -10.98 21.21
C VAL A 388 0.59 -12.16 20.24
N ARG A 389 -0.33 -13.08 20.51
CA ARG A 389 -0.56 -14.29 19.71
C ARG A 389 -1.88 -14.28 18.97
N GLY A 390 -2.83 -13.45 19.40
CA GLY A 390 -4.11 -13.28 18.74
C GLY A 390 -4.55 -11.82 18.68
N VAL A 391 -5.06 -11.37 17.54
CA VAL A 391 -5.73 -10.06 17.41
C VAL A 391 -7.11 -10.26 16.82
N TRP A 392 -8.14 -9.81 17.51
CA TRP A 392 -9.51 -9.77 17.01
C TRP A 392 -9.90 -8.32 16.71
N LEU A 393 -10.23 -8.04 15.46
CA LEU A 393 -10.69 -6.73 15.04
C LEU A 393 -12.21 -6.63 15.14
N ILE A 394 -12.69 -5.46 15.59
CA ILE A 394 -14.11 -5.17 15.79
C ILE A 394 -14.38 -3.82 15.13
N GLY A 395 -15.37 -3.77 14.25
CA GLY A 395 -15.75 -2.53 13.58
C GLY A 395 -17.25 -2.48 13.32
N ASP A 396 -17.78 -1.27 13.27
CA ASP A 396 -19.11 -0.96 12.75
C ASP A 396 -19.04 -0.31 11.36
N ARG A 397 -17.90 0.34 11.03
CA ARG A 397 -17.64 1.05 9.78
C ARG A 397 -16.32 0.60 9.17
N ASP A 398 -16.40 -0.20 8.11
CA ASP A 398 -15.25 -0.82 7.42
C ASP A 398 -14.16 0.21 7.07
N GLN A 399 -14.56 1.39 6.61
CA GLN A 399 -13.63 2.42 6.13
C GLN A 399 -12.73 2.97 7.23
N GLN A 400 -13.35 3.35 8.34
CA GLN A 400 -12.63 3.96 9.45
C GLN A 400 -11.73 2.93 10.11
N LEU A 401 -12.23 1.70 10.29
CA LEU A 401 -11.41 0.61 10.78
C LEU A 401 -10.26 0.31 9.81
N LEU A 402 -10.52 0.20 8.51
CA LEU A 402 -9.50 -0.07 7.50
C LEU A 402 -8.44 1.03 7.46
N GLU A 403 -8.84 2.30 7.57
CA GLU A 403 -7.93 3.45 7.64
C GLU A 403 -7.05 3.39 8.90
N LEU A 404 -7.66 3.19 10.08
CA LEU A 404 -6.96 3.05 11.35
C LEU A 404 -5.96 1.89 11.32
N VAL A 405 -6.36 0.71 10.82
CA VAL A 405 -5.46 -0.43 10.74
C VAL A 405 -4.33 -0.15 9.75
N ARG A 406 -4.62 0.35 8.54
CA ARG A 406 -3.62 0.54 7.48
C ARG A 406 -2.53 1.54 7.82
N GLN A 407 -2.92 2.62 8.51
CA GLN A 407 -2.05 3.77 8.72
C GLN A 407 -1.33 3.72 10.08
N SER A 408 -1.57 2.71 10.91
CA SER A 408 -0.95 2.57 12.23
C SER A 408 0.01 1.37 12.32
N GLN A 409 0.73 1.27 13.43
CA GLN A 409 1.52 0.07 13.78
C GLN A 409 0.66 -1.21 13.84
N LEU A 410 -0.67 -1.09 13.95
CA LEU A 410 -1.59 -2.21 13.99
C LEU A 410 -1.51 -3.08 12.72
N ARG A 411 -1.25 -2.50 11.54
CA ARG A 411 -1.01 -3.31 10.34
C ARG A 411 0.21 -4.21 10.50
N HIS A 412 1.30 -3.67 11.01
CA HIS A 412 2.53 -4.42 11.26
C HIS A 412 2.31 -5.52 12.28
N LEU A 413 1.56 -5.23 13.34
CA LEU A 413 1.14 -6.22 14.31
C LEU A 413 0.37 -7.36 13.64
N VAL A 414 -0.71 -7.05 12.93
CA VAL A 414 -1.58 -8.04 12.28
C VAL A 414 -0.78 -8.97 11.36
N THR A 415 0.12 -8.41 10.54
CA THR A 415 1.00 -9.23 9.69
C THR A 415 1.98 -10.06 10.52
N SER A 416 2.59 -9.47 11.57
CA SER A 416 3.58 -10.16 12.39
C SER A 416 2.99 -11.31 13.21
N VAL A 417 1.74 -11.20 13.65
CA VAL A 417 1.03 -12.26 14.38
C VAL A 417 0.82 -13.47 13.48
N LEU A 418 0.41 -13.26 12.22
CA LEU A 418 0.29 -14.34 11.24
C LEU A 418 1.65 -14.97 10.91
N ASP A 419 2.69 -14.16 10.78
CA ASP A 419 4.06 -14.64 10.50
C ASP A 419 4.64 -15.47 11.65
N ARG A 420 4.24 -15.20 12.90
CA ARG A 420 4.59 -16.00 14.09
C ARG A 420 3.68 -17.21 14.32
N GLY A 421 2.70 -17.40 13.44
CA GLY A 421 1.71 -18.46 13.53
C GLY A 421 0.66 -18.29 14.63
N GLY A 422 0.28 -17.05 14.89
CA GLY A 422 -0.89 -16.71 15.68
C GLY A 422 -2.17 -16.62 14.85
N ALA A 423 -3.19 -16.00 15.42
CA ALA A 423 -4.51 -15.88 14.83
C ALA A 423 -4.97 -14.42 14.67
N ILE A 424 -5.64 -14.15 13.56
CA ILE A 424 -6.36 -12.89 13.35
C ILE A 424 -7.85 -13.20 13.28
N GLY A 425 -8.66 -12.45 14.02
CA GLY A 425 -10.11 -12.58 14.07
C GLY A 425 -10.79 -11.32 13.56
N GLY A 426 -12.01 -11.43 13.07
CA GLY A 426 -12.83 -10.28 12.71
C GLY A 426 -14.31 -10.62 12.62
N SER A 427 -15.14 -9.73 13.16
CA SER A 427 -16.60 -9.82 13.09
C SER A 427 -17.19 -8.68 12.26
N SER A 428 -18.20 -8.98 11.45
CA SER A 428 -18.94 -8.01 10.62
C SER A 428 -18.04 -7.15 9.71
N ALA A 429 -18.04 -5.81 9.88
CA ALA A 429 -17.16 -4.89 9.16
C ALA A 429 -15.68 -5.32 9.22
N ALA A 430 -15.25 -5.84 10.37
CA ALA A 430 -13.89 -6.34 10.55
C ALA A 430 -13.62 -7.64 9.79
N ALA A 431 -14.64 -8.49 9.59
CA ALA A 431 -14.53 -9.68 8.74
C ALA A 431 -14.31 -9.28 7.27
N ARG A 432 -15.08 -8.28 6.79
CA ARG A 432 -14.99 -7.77 5.41
C ARG A 432 -13.60 -7.29 5.05
N ILE A 433 -12.96 -6.52 5.93
CA ILE A 433 -11.64 -5.93 5.66
C ILE A 433 -10.49 -6.95 5.61
N HIS A 434 -10.66 -8.18 6.11
CA HIS A 434 -9.61 -9.22 6.02
C HIS A 434 -9.39 -9.71 4.59
N GLY A 435 -10.43 -9.61 3.76
CA GLY A 435 -10.39 -9.94 2.34
C GLY A 435 -9.46 -9.02 1.53
N ASP A 436 -9.31 -9.37 0.27
CA ASP A 436 -8.63 -8.52 -0.71
C ASP A 436 -9.45 -7.34 -1.18
N GLY A 437 -10.76 -7.50 -1.14
CA GLY A 437 -11.73 -6.49 -1.51
C GLY A 437 -12.78 -6.25 -0.46
N VAL A 438 -13.16 -4.98 -0.31
CA VAL A 438 -14.32 -4.55 0.44
C VAL A 438 -15.32 -4.00 -0.56
N ILE A 439 -16.51 -4.61 -0.62
CA ILE A 439 -17.61 -4.13 -1.45
C ILE A 439 -18.20 -2.90 -0.79
N ARG A 440 -18.20 -1.76 -1.48
CA ARG A 440 -18.91 -0.56 -1.00
C ARG A 440 -20.38 -0.67 -1.38
N ARG A 441 -21.27 -0.58 -0.39
CA ARG A 441 -22.69 -0.24 -0.64
C ARG A 441 -22.78 1.26 -0.90
N ALA A 442 -23.48 1.66 -1.96
CA ALA A 442 -23.54 3.06 -2.39
C ALA A 442 -24.26 3.91 -1.34
N THR A 443 -23.57 4.92 -0.82
CA THR A 443 -24.18 6.04 -0.09
C THR A 443 -23.70 7.32 -0.77
N SER A 444 -24.59 8.27 -1.07
CA SER A 444 -24.28 9.49 -1.82
C SER A 444 -23.31 10.40 -1.05
N ASP A 445 -22.18 10.76 -1.65
CA ASP A 445 -21.55 12.11 -1.58
C ASP A 445 -20.21 12.14 -2.35
N ASP A 446 -19.85 13.28 -2.93
CA ASP A 446 -18.93 13.42 -4.09
C ASP A 446 -17.47 12.95 -3.92
N GLY A 447 -16.96 12.79 -2.70
CA GLY A 447 -15.67 12.11 -2.44
C GLY A 447 -15.78 10.58 -2.55
N GLN A 448 -16.99 10.04 -2.37
CA GLN A 448 -17.29 8.65 -2.61
C GLN A 448 -17.27 8.33 -4.10
N ALA A 449 -17.41 9.24 -5.06
CA ALA A 449 -17.49 8.86 -6.48
C ALA A 449 -16.23 8.14 -7.02
N LEU A 450 -15.03 8.56 -6.60
CA LEU A 450 -13.75 7.90 -6.92
C LEU A 450 -13.57 6.57 -6.17
N MET A 451 -14.19 6.46 -5.00
CA MET A 451 -14.20 5.22 -4.22
C MET A 451 -15.38 4.29 -4.55
N ALA A 452 -16.42 4.83 -5.18
CA ALA A 452 -17.64 4.21 -5.68
C ALA A 452 -17.37 3.53 -7.03
N GLU A 453 -16.09 3.31 -7.33
CA GLU A 453 -15.62 2.21 -8.17
C GLU A 453 -15.98 0.79 -7.61
N ALA A 454 -16.96 0.72 -6.69
CA ALA A 454 -17.59 -0.42 -6.04
C ALA A 454 -16.70 -1.29 -5.14
N TYR A 455 -15.38 -1.07 -5.16
CA TYR A 455 -14.41 -1.90 -4.46
C TYR A 455 -13.24 -1.10 -3.93
N GLU A 456 -12.99 -1.25 -2.64
CA GLU A 456 -11.74 -0.85 -2.01
C GLU A 456 -10.87 -2.08 -1.82
N CYS A 457 -9.54 -1.94 -1.81
CA CYS A 457 -8.71 -3.01 -1.29
C CYS A 457 -9.07 -3.24 0.19
N GLY A 458 -9.06 -4.47 0.68
CA GLY A 458 -9.02 -4.76 2.11
C GLY A 458 -7.58 -4.78 2.65
N LEU A 459 -7.37 -5.37 3.82
CA LEU A 459 -6.04 -5.66 4.38
C LEU A 459 -5.29 -6.69 3.51
N GLY A 460 -6.04 -7.53 2.79
CA GLY A 460 -5.48 -8.53 1.90
C GLY A 460 -4.78 -9.67 2.63
N LEU A 461 -5.26 -10.03 3.82
CA LEU A 461 -4.81 -11.22 4.55
C LEU A 461 -5.30 -12.48 3.84
N LEU A 462 -6.43 -12.37 3.14
CA LEU A 462 -7.09 -13.44 2.40
C LEU A 462 -7.09 -13.13 0.90
N PRO A 463 -5.96 -13.41 0.20
CA PRO A 463 -5.84 -13.07 -1.20
C PRO A 463 -6.87 -13.77 -2.08
N GLY A 464 -7.41 -13.03 -3.04
CA GLY A 464 -8.45 -13.48 -3.95
C GLY A 464 -9.85 -13.64 -3.34
N MET A 465 -10.01 -13.37 -2.05
CA MET A 465 -11.29 -13.47 -1.35
C MET A 465 -11.93 -12.10 -1.16
N VAL A 466 -13.25 -12.04 -1.32
CA VAL A 466 -14.09 -10.88 -0.97
C VAL A 466 -15.12 -11.37 0.02
N ILE A 467 -15.19 -10.73 1.18
CA ILE A 467 -16.06 -11.16 2.27
C ILE A 467 -17.24 -10.20 2.34
N GLY A 468 -18.44 -10.75 2.54
CA GLY A 468 -19.65 -10.02 2.84
C GLY A 468 -20.33 -10.64 4.06
N ASP A 469 -20.93 -9.81 4.89
CA ASP A 469 -21.75 -10.21 6.02
C ASP A 469 -23.20 -9.71 5.85
N ASP A 470 -24.16 -10.52 6.30
CA ASP A 470 -25.57 -10.12 6.41
C ASP A 470 -25.73 -9.34 7.72
N ASN A 471 -26.08 -8.05 7.66
CA ASN A 471 -26.62 -7.33 8.81
C ASN A 471 -28.15 -7.39 8.81
N GLU A 472 -28.76 -7.37 9.99
CA GLU A 472 -30.23 -7.41 10.14
C GLU A 472 -30.95 -6.22 9.46
N GLU A 473 -30.22 -5.14 9.17
CA GLU A 473 -30.72 -3.93 8.48
C GLU A 473 -30.64 -4.03 6.95
N ASP A 474 -30.12 -5.12 6.39
CA ASP A 474 -29.89 -5.25 4.96
C ASP A 474 -31.11 -5.83 4.22
N ASP A 475 -31.57 -5.12 3.18
CA ASP A 475 -32.68 -5.58 2.32
C ASP A 475 -32.29 -6.77 1.42
N GLU A 476 -30.99 -7.02 1.20
CA GLU A 476 -30.48 -8.05 0.28
C GLU A 476 -29.35 -8.90 0.91
N PRO A 477 -29.41 -10.24 0.80
CA PRO A 477 -28.37 -11.12 1.33
C PRO A 477 -26.98 -10.83 0.72
N ALA A 478 -25.93 -10.85 1.55
CA ALA A 478 -24.55 -10.63 1.15
C ALA A 478 -24.08 -11.59 0.06
N ALA A 479 -24.57 -12.84 0.07
CA ALA A 479 -24.29 -13.80 -0.99
C ALA A 479 -24.77 -13.32 -2.37
N THR A 480 -25.93 -12.65 -2.42
CA THR A 480 -26.48 -12.07 -3.67
C THR A 480 -25.68 -10.85 -4.10
N VAL A 481 -25.34 -9.98 -3.14
CA VAL A 481 -24.47 -8.81 -3.41
C VAL A 481 -23.11 -9.27 -3.96
N LEU A 482 -22.49 -10.27 -3.33
CA LEU A 482 -21.22 -10.86 -3.78
C LEU A 482 -21.35 -11.50 -5.16
N ALA A 483 -22.42 -12.25 -5.41
CA ALA A 483 -22.67 -12.87 -6.71
C ALA A 483 -22.81 -11.82 -7.81
N THR A 484 -23.59 -10.77 -7.60
CA THR A 484 -23.75 -9.66 -8.56
C THR A 484 -22.44 -8.91 -8.76
N ALA A 485 -21.74 -8.60 -7.67
CA ALA A 485 -20.55 -7.78 -7.72
C ALA A 485 -19.39 -8.52 -8.44
N LEU A 486 -19.15 -9.79 -8.10
CA LEU A 486 -17.98 -10.55 -8.58
C LEU A 486 -18.18 -11.14 -9.97
N ARG A 487 -19.40 -11.57 -10.33
CA ARG A 487 -19.69 -12.33 -11.57
C ARG A 487 -19.20 -11.65 -12.84
N ASP A 488 -19.49 -10.36 -13.01
CA ASP A 488 -19.19 -9.65 -14.26
C ASP A 488 -17.87 -8.88 -14.21
N ARG A 489 -17.35 -8.64 -13.00
CA ARG A 489 -16.20 -7.75 -12.80
C ARG A 489 -14.93 -8.51 -12.42
N PHE A 490 -15.05 -9.51 -11.54
CA PHE A 490 -13.92 -10.27 -10.99
C PHE A 490 -14.28 -11.76 -10.87
N PRO A 491 -14.56 -12.45 -12.00
CA PRO A 491 -15.07 -13.83 -12.01
C PRO A 491 -14.11 -14.85 -11.37
N ASN A 492 -12.85 -14.45 -11.21
CA ASN A 492 -11.83 -15.26 -10.59
C ASN A 492 -11.84 -15.14 -9.06
N CYS A 493 -12.36 -14.06 -8.46
CA CYS A 493 -12.45 -13.92 -7.00
C CYS A 493 -13.44 -14.92 -6.38
N VAL A 494 -13.20 -15.27 -5.11
CA VAL A 494 -14.13 -16.07 -4.30
C VAL A 494 -14.85 -15.15 -3.33
N GLY A 495 -16.17 -15.09 -3.45
CA GLY A 495 -17.03 -14.40 -2.49
C GLY A 495 -17.36 -15.32 -1.31
N VAL A 496 -17.27 -14.81 -0.09
CA VAL A 496 -17.68 -15.52 1.13
C VAL A 496 -18.74 -14.70 1.85
N GLY A 497 -19.96 -15.22 1.88
CA GLY A 497 -21.12 -14.63 2.56
C GLY A 497 -21.29 -15.23 3.95
N LEU A 498 -21.32 -14.39 4.97
CA LEU A 498 -21.45 -14.77 6.37
C LEU A 498 -22.78 -14.27 6.94
N LYS A 499 -23.67 -15.19 7.33
CA LYS A 499 -24.87 -14.86 8.12
C LYS A 499 -24.51 -14.60 9.59
N PRO A 500 -25.40 -13.99 10.38
CA PRO A 500 -25.28 -13.99 11.83
C PRO A 500 -24.99 -15.40 12.36
N GLU A 501 -24.04 -15.54 13.29
CA GLU A 501 -23.55 -16.82 13.85
C GLU A 501 -22.87 -17.78 12.86
N ALA A 502 -22.72 -17.41 11.58
CA ALA A 502 -21.86 -18.14 10.66
C ALA A 502 -20.41 -17.72 10.89
N ALA A 503 -19.51 -18.70 10.93
CA ALA A 503 -18.09 -18.45 11.09
C ALA A 503 -17.25 -19.38 10.22
N ALA A 504 -16.09 -18.88 9.81
CA ALA A 504 -15.13 -19.66 9.06
C ALA A 504 -13.71 -19.42 9.56
N VAL A 505 -12.91 -20.50 9.52
CA VAL A 505 -11.49 -20.51 9.85
C VAL A 505 -10.73 -20.76 8.56
N VAL A 506 -9.92 -19.79 8.14
CA VAL A 506 -9.07 -19.91 6.97
C VAL A 506 -7.65 -20.24 7.42
N ARG A 507 -7.12 -21.36 6.92
CA ARG A 507 -5.73 -21.83 7.16
C ARG A 507 -5.14 -22.36 5.86
N GLY A 508 -3.96 -21.88 5.48
CA GLY A 508 -3.41 -22.15 4.15
C GLY A 508 -4.46 -21.84 3.09
N HIS A 509 -4.80 -22.82 2.24
CA HIS A 509 -5.81 -22.70 1.19
C HIS A 509 -7.18 -23.32 1.56
N THR A 510 -7.42 -23.59 2.83
CA THR A 510 -8.67 -24.22 3.30
C THR A 510 -9.51 -23.24 4.09
N LEU A 511 -10.82 -23.31 3.90
CA LEU A 511 -11.83 -22.60 4.67
C LEU A 511 -12.71 -23.64 5.38
N GLN A 512 -12.59 -23.74 6.70
CA GLN A 512 -13.41 -24.61 7.53
C GLN A 512 -14.57 -23.82 8.12
N VAL A 513 -15.80 -24.29 7.92
CA VAL A 513 -16.98 -23.66 8.53
C VAL A 513 -17.14 -24.16 9.97
N VAL A 514 -17.29 -23.22 10.89
CA VAL A 514 -17.50 -23.45 12.33
C VAL A 514 -18.74 -22.70 12.80
N GLY A 515 -19.36 -23.18 13.88
CA GLY A 515 -20.63 -22.64 14.39
C GLY A 515 -21.85 -23.39 13.86
N SER A 516 -23.03 -22.79 13.99
CA SER A 516 -24.33 -23.39 13.67
C SER A 516 -24.79 -23.13 12.23
N ASN A 517 -24.45 -21.96 11.68
CA ASN A 517 -24.95 -21.50 10.39
C ASN A 517 -23.97 -21.78 9.23
N PRO A 518 -24.47 -22.14 8.04
CA PRO A 518 -23.64 -22.37 6.88
C PRO A 518 -23.04 -21.07 6.35
N VAL A 519 -21.95 -21.22 5.59
CA VAL A 519 -21.28 -20.12 4.88
C VAL A 519 -21.56 -20.24 3.39
N SER A 520 -21.93 -19.12 2.77
CA SER A 520 -22.16 -19.07 1.32
C SER A 520 -20.84 -18.81 0.60
N VAL A 521 -20.52 -19.59 -0.43
CA VAL A 521 -19.34 -19.42 -1.27
C VAL A 521 -19.77 -19.13 -2.71
N VAL A 522 -19.34 -17.98 -3.23
CA VAL A 522 -19.60 -17.51 -4.59
C VAL A 522 -18.31 -17.67 -5.40
N GLY A 523 -18.36 -18.37 -6.52
CA GLY A 523 -17.21 -18.51 -7.42
C GLY A 523 -17.63 -18.68 -8.88
N ARG A 524 -16.64 -18.97 -9.74
CA ARG A 524 -16.85 -19.12 -11.20
C ARG A 524 -17.83 -20.22 -11.59
N SER A 525 -17.93 -21.29 -10.79
CA SER A 525 -18.87 -22.40 -10.97
C SER A 525 -20.30 -22.08 -10.51
N SER A 526 -20.49 -20.98 -9.79
CA SER A 526 -21.78 -20.54 -9.25
C SER A 526 -22.61 -19.80 -10.30
N GLN A 527 -22.80 -20.42 -11.47
CA GLN A 527 -23.75 -19.94 -12.47
C GLN A 527 -25.17 -20.38 -12.07
N PRO A 528 -26.18 -19.49 -12.09
CA PRO A 528 -27.56 -19.95 -12.00
C PRO A 528 -27.83 -20.93 -13.14
N ASP A 529 -28.46 -22.06 -12.83
CA ASP A 529 -28.83 -23.04 -13.85
C ASP A 529 -29.69 -22.34 -14.90
N ALA A 530 -29.31 -22.44 -16.18
CA ALA A 530 -30.07 -21.85 -17.29
C ALA A 530 -31.52 -22.37 -17.36
N LYS A 531 -31.82 -23.48 -16.68
CA LYS A 531 -33.15 -24.09 -16.58
C LYS A 531 -33.91 -23.77 -15.29
N ASP A 532 -33.24 -23.22 -14.28
CA ASP A 532 -33.85 -22.82 -13.02
C ASP A 532 -33.32 -21.45 -12.56
N PRO A 533 -34.03 -20.34 -12.87
CA PRO A 533 -33.65 -19.00 -12.44
C PRO A 533 -33.67 -18.81 -10.91
N ASN A 534 -34.19 -19.76 -10.14
CA ASN A 534 -34.16 -19.75 -8.68
C ASN A 534 -32.99 -20.57 -8.08
N ALA A 535 -32.17 -21.25 -8.90
CA ALA A 535 -30.99 -21.96 -8.41
C ALA A 535 -30.01 -20.97 -7.78
N SER A 536 -29.57 -21.25 -6.55
CA SER A 536 -28.68 -20.38 -5.78
C SER A 536 -27.41 -20.09 -6.57
N ALA A 537 -27.11 -18.81 -6.78
CA ALA A 537 -25.87 -18.34 -7.42
C ALA A 537 -24.63 -18.49 -6.53
N TYR A 538 -24.66 -19.41 -5.56
CA TYR A 538 -23.64 -19.69 -4.57
C TYR A 538 -23.78 -21.11 -4.00
N GLU A 539 -22.67 -21.69 -3.54
CA GLU A 539 -22.60 -22.97 -2.84
C GLU A 539 -22.71 -22.75 -1.33
N LEU A 540 -23.47 -23.59 -0.62
CA LEU A 540 -23.56 -23.54 0.84
C LEU A 540 -22.63 -24.57 1.47
N VAL A 541 -21.64 -24.10 2.22
CA VAL A 541 -20.72 -24.94 2.99
C VAL A 541 -21.25 -25.05 4.42
N GLN A 542 -21.59 -26.26 4.83
CA GLN A 542 -22.22 -26.55 6.12
C GLN A 542 -21.18 -26.56 7.26
N ALA A 543 -21.67 -26.37 8.49
CA ALA A 543 -20.85 -26.51 9.69
C ALA A 543 -20.06 -27.83 9.71
N GLY A 544 -18.77 -27.74 10.03
CA GLY A 544 -17.85 -28.88 10.05
C GLY A 544 -17.27 -29.26 8.69
N GLN A 545 -17.80 -28.74 7.58
CA GLN A 545 -17.22 -28.96 6.25
C GLN A 545 -16.01 -28.06 6.00
N VAL A 546 -15.14 -28.54 5.11
CA VAL A 546 -13.95 -27.81 4.65
C VAL A 546 -14.08 -27.54 3.16
N TYR A 547 -13.91 -26.28 2.77
CA TYR A 547 -13.85 -25.83 1.39
C TYR A 547 -12.40 -25.62 0.98
N ASP A 548 -11.99 -26.22 -0.14
CA ASP A 548 -10.67 -25.98 -0.73
C ASP A 548 -10.73 -24.77 -1.67
N LEU A 549 -10.09 -23.67 -1.28
CA LEU A 549 -10.08 -22.41 -2.03
C LEU A 549 -9.31 -22.51 -3.36
N ARG A 550 -8.39 -23.47 -3.50
CA ARG A 550 -7.71 -23.73 -4.78
C ARG A 550 -8.59 -24.55 -5.70
N ALA A 551 -9.11 -25.67 -5.19
CA ALA A 551 -9.92 -26.59 -5.98
C ALA A 551 -11.35 -26.08 -6.21
N ARG A 552 -11.79 -25.06 -5.47
CA ARG A 552 -13.11 -24.43 -5.53
C ARG A 552 -14.26 -25.42 -5.34
N ARG A 553 -14.16 -26.23 -4.29
CA ARG A 553 -15.17 -27.23 -3.92
C ARG A 553 -15.06 -27.62 -2.46
N VAL A 554 -16.16 -28.12 -1.90
CA VAL A 554 -16.14 -28.82 -0.61
C VAL A 554 -15.30 -30.09 -0.72
N MET A 555 -14.40 -30.30 0.24
CA MET A 555 -13.62 -31.52 0.37
C MET A 555 -14.51 -32.67 0.83
N ALA A 556 -14.32 -33.86 0.22
CA ALA A 556 -14.97 -35.06 0.70
C ALA A 556 -14.52 -35.36 2.13
N VAL A 557 -15.48 -35.60 3.03
CA VAL A 557 -15.18 -36.11 4.37
C VAL A 557 -14.71 -37.55 4.18
N GLU A 558 -13.43 -37.83 4.42
CA GLU A 558 -12.98 -39.21 4.57
C GLU A 558 -13.73 -39.79 5.77
N THR A 559 -14.75 -40.59 5.49
CA THR A 559 -15.39 -41.41 6.51
C THR A 559 -14.32 -42.37 6.99
N PRO A 560 -14.03 -42.48 8.30
CA PRO A 560 -13.20 -43.58 8.79
C PRO A 560 -13.83 -44.86 8.25
N ALA A 561 -13.05 -45.69 7.56
CA ALA A 561 -13.53 -46.99 7.12
C ALA A 561 -14.13 -47.68 8.35
N GLU A 562 -15.43 -47.94 8.32
CA GLU A 562 -16.03 -48.85 9.29
C GLU A 562 -15.26 -50.16 9.15
N ASP A 563 -14.61 -50.58 10.24
CA ASP A 563 -14.11 -51.94 10.40
C ASP A 563 -15.32 -52.88 10.30
N VAL A 564 -15.66 -53.25 9.07
CA VAL A 564 -16.48 -54.41 8.78
C VAL A 564 -15.55 -55.61 8.88
N GLU A 565 -15.30 -56.07 10.11
CA GLU A 565 -15.02 -57.48 10.34
C GLU A 565 -16.23 -58.13 11.04
N THR A 566 -16.95 -58.81 10.16
CA THR A 566 -17.99 -59.82 10.32
C THR A 566 -17.74 -60.86 11.41
N ARG A 567 -18.81 -61.13 12.18
CA ARG A 567 -19.31 -62.42 12.73
C ARG A 567 -18.35 -63.57 13.01
#